data_AF-A0A497N0P8-F1
#
_entry.id   AF-A0A497N0P8-F1
#
_cell.length_a   1.000
_cell.length_b   1.000
_cell.length_c   1.000
_cell.angle_alpha   90.00
_cell.angle_beta   90.00
_cell.angle_gamma   90.00
#
_symmetry.space_group_name_H-M   'P 1'
#
loop_
_entity.id
_entity.type
_entity.pdbx_description
1 polymer ?
#
loop_
_entity_poly.entity_id
_entity_poly.type
_entity_poly.pdbx_seq_one_letter_code
_entity_poly.pdbx_strand_id
1 'polypeptide(L)'
;MGEVVQKSMLDATLTPFYCRLALTLCQHARELLYDDRKYQSASNICKFISTLCRRNGYPQCVEESKLCEKVSELCKSPEKVNEARRICEVARRRCPKSFSIKAG
;
A
#
# COMPACT_ATOMS: atom_id res chain seq x y z
N MET A 1 11.62 -18.52 25.64
CA MET A 1 10.37 -18.89 24.94
C MET A 1 9.25 -17.84 25.05
N GLY A 2 9.26 -16.93 26.03
CA GLY A 2 8.20 -15.92 26.22
C GLY A 2 8.16 -14.75 25.21
N GLU A 3 9.29 -14.36 24.62
CA GLU A 3 9.35 -13.20 23.70
C GLU A 3 8.75 -13.47 22.31
N VAL A 4 8.86 -14.71 21.81
CA VAL A 4 8.33 -15.11 20.49
C VAL A 4 6.79 -15.14 20.51
N VAL A 5 6.20 -15.56 21.63
CA VAL A 5 4.75 -15.63 21.82
C VAL A 5 4.15 -14.21 21.88
N GLN A 6 4.79 -13.27 22.58
CA GLN A 6 4.31 -11.89 22.66
C GLN A 6 4.35 -11.17 21.30
N LYS A 7 5.41 -11.36 20.51
CA LYS A 7 5.51 -10.80 19.16
C LYS A 7 4.37 -11.29 18.25
N SER A 8 4.05 -12.58 18.33
CA SER A 8 2.99 -13.18 17.50
C SER A 8 1.58 -12.67 17.85
N MET A 9 1.31 -12.41 19.13
CA MET A 9 0.01 -11.88 19.57
C MET A 9 -0.15 -10.40 19.19
N LEU A 10 0.93 -9.61 19.34
CA LEU A 10 0.96 -8.21 18.94
C LEU A 10 0.77 -8.08 17.41
N ASP A 11 1.46 -8.90 16.63
CA ASP A 11 1.34 -8.93 15.18
C ASP A 11 -0.08 -9.34 14.76
N ALA A 12 -0.68 -10.34 15.41
CA ALA A 12 -2.07 -10.75 15.14
C ALA A 12 -3.09 -9.63 15.42
N THR A 13 -2.88 -8.84 16.48
CA THR A 13 -3.75 -7.69 16.80
C THR A 13 -3.54 -6.50 15.84
N LEU A 14 -2.30 -6.22 15.45
CA LEU A 14 -1.96 -5.03 14.65
C LEU A 14 -2.13 -5.25 13.14
N THR A 15 -2.06 -6.48 12.66
CA THR A 15 -2.24 -6.85 11.24
C THR A 15 -3.53 -6.27 10.64
N PRO A 16 -4.73 -6.46 11.24
CA PRO A 16 -5.96 -5.82 10.74
C PRO A 16 -5.90 -4.29 10.72
N PHE A 17 -5.23 -3.67 11.69
CA PHE A 17 -5.06 -2.22 11.76
C PHE A 17 -4.18 -1.71 10.62
N TYR A 18 -3.04 -2.35 10.38
CA TYR A 18 -2.16 -2.01 9.26
C TYR A 18 -2.86 -2.16 7.92
N CYS A 19 -3.63 -3.23 7.74
CA CYS A 19 -4.39 -3.45 6.52
C CYS A 19 -5.44 -2.37 6.29
N ARG A 20 -6.21 -1.99 7.32
CA ARG A 20 -7.22 -0.94 7.20
C ARG A 20 -6.59 0.42 6.88
N LEU A 21 -5.52 0.77 7.58
CA LEU A 21 -4.79 2.01 7.33
C LEU A 21 -4.20 2.05 5.92
N ALA A 22 -3.59 0.95 5.46
CA ALA A 22 -3.04 0.83 4.11
C ALA A 22 -4.12 1.04 3.04
N LEU A 23 -5.32 0.49 3.23
CA LEU A 23 -6.42 0.64 2.28
C LEU A 23 -6.94 2.09 2.21
N THR A 24 -7.13 2.76 3.36
CA THR A 24 -7.51 4.19 3.41
C THR A 24 -6.48 5.06 2.72
N LEU A 25 -5.19 4.84 3.02
CA LEU A 25 -4.10 5.57 2.37
C LEU A 25 -4.01 5.25 0.88
N CYS A 26 -4.28 4.01 0.46
CA CYS A 26 -4.27 3.60 -0.95
C CYS A 26 -5.34 4.35 -1.74
N GLN A 27 -6.52 4.57 -1.17
CA GLN A 27 -7.56 5.38 -1.78
C GLN A 27 -7.09 6.83 -2.00
N HIS A 28 -6.54 7.48 -0.96
CA HIS A 28 -6.01 8.84 -1.09
C HIS A 28 -4.82 8.93 -2.04
N ALA A 29 -3.89 7.97 -2.00
CA ALA A 29 -2.73 7.94 -2.90
C ALA A 29 -3.17 7.94 -4.36
N ARG A 30 -4.27 7.26 -4.69
CA ARG A 30 -4.82 7.25 -6.05
C ARG A 30 -5.35 8.62 -6.44
N GLU A 31 -6.12 9.28 -5.59
CA GLU A 31 -6.61 10.65 -5.85
C GLU A 31 -5.44 11.58 -6.19
N LEU A 32 -4.34 11.47 -5.45
CA LEU A 32 -3.11 12.24 -5.68
C LEU A 32 -2.36 11.81 -6.94
N LEU A 33 -2.40 10.52 -7.31
CA LEU A 33 -1.75 9.99 -8.51
C LEU A 33 -2.39 10.49 -9.81
N TYR A 34 -3.68 10.86 -9.75
CA TYR A 34 -4.42 11.47 -10.85
C TYR A 34 -4.43 13.01 -10.80
N ASP A 35 -3.76 13.62 -9.82
CA ASP A 35 -3.55 15.07 -9.73
C ASP A 35 -2.12 15.42 -10.19
N ASP A 36 -2.03 16.17 -11.29
CA ASP A 36 -0.77 16.41 -11.98
C ASP A 36 0.27 17.22 -11.17
N ARG A 37 -0.14 17.78 -10.02
CA ARG A 37 0.74 18.56 -9.13
C ARG A 37 1.11 17.83 -7.84
N LYS A 38 0.63 16.60 -7.63
CA LYS A 38 0.73 15.90 -6.34
C LYS A 38 1.46 14.55 -6.39
N TYR A 39 2.24 14.30 -7.44
CA TYR A 39 3.01 13.05 -7.60
C TYR A 39 3.97 12.78 -6.44
N GLN A 40 4.62 13.82 -5.91
CA GLN A 40 5.51 13.69 -4.75
C GLN A 40 4.77 13.17 -3.51
N SER A 41 3.57 13.69 -3.27
CA SER A 41 2.71 13.24 -2.17
C SER A 41 2.24 11.81 -2.39
N ALA A 42 1.84 11.45 -3.61
CA ALA A 42 1.51 10.07 -3.97
C ALA A 42 2.70 9.13 -3.73
N SER A 43 3.92 9.53 -4.10
CA SER A 43 5.14 8.76 -3.88
C SER A 43 5.35 8.43 -2.40
N ASN A 44 5.24 9.44 -1.53
CA ASN A 44 5.42 9.27 -0.09
C ASN A 44 4.38 8.33 0.52
N ILE A 45 3.11 8.50 0.14
CA ILE A 45 2.03 7.65 0.65
C ILE A 45 2.22 6.20 0.15
N CYS A 46 2.55 6.00 -1.12
CA CYS A 46 2.81 4.66 -1.66
C CYS A 46 3.99 3.95 -0.97
N LYS A 47 5.04 4.69 -0.57
CA LYS A 47 6.16 4.14 0.22
C LYS A 47 5.71 3.71 1.62
N PHE A 48 4.82 4.48 2.24
CA PHE A 48 4.30 4.14 3.55
C PHE A 48 3.38 2.91 3.47
N ILE A 49 2.50 2.85 2.46
CA ILE A 49 1.65 1.69 2.17
C ILE A 49 2.49 0.43 1.99
N SER A 50 3.58 0.47 1.22
CA SER A 50 4.43 -0.73 1.04
C SER A 50 4.96 -1.24 2.37
N THR A 51 5.32 -0.35 3.29
CA THR A 51 5.77 -0.73 4.63
C THR A 51 4.65 -1.39 5.44
N LEU A 52 3.43 -0.87 5.37
CA LEU A 52 2.26 -1.45 6.06
C LEU A 52 1.90 -2.83 5.48
N CYS A 53 1.84 -2.96 4.16
CA CYS A 53 1.52 -4.22 3.49
C CYS A 53 2.57 -5.31 3.78
N ARG A 54 3.86 -4.95 3.84
CA ARG A 54 4.93 -5.88 4.21
C ARG A 54 4.81 -6.38 5.65
N ARG A 55 4.33 -5.53 6.58
CA ARG A 55 4.09 -5.91 7.99
C ARG A 55 2.85 -6.79 8.19
N ASN A 56 1.94 -6.81 7.23
CA ASN A 56 0.70 -7.58 7.30
C ASN A 56 0.93 -9.12 7.23
N GLY A 57 2.12 -9.58 6.85
CA GLY A 57 2.53 -10.99 6.92
C GLY A 57 1.91 -11.94 5.90
N TYR A 58 0.80 -11.59 5.25
CA TYR A 58 0.18 -12.39 4.19
C TYR A 58 1.01 -12.33 2.90
N PRO A 59 1.28 -13.47 2.22
CA PRO A 59 2.08 -13.51 0.99
C PRO A 59 1.59 -12.55 -0.10
N GLN A 60 0.27 -12.42 -0.27
CA GLN A 60 -0.33 -11.49 -1.23
C GLN A 60 -0.01 -10.03 -0.93
N CYS A 61 0.02 -9.66 0.37
CA CYS A 61 0.38 -8.30 0.80
C CYS A 61 1.89 -8.02 0.65
N VAL A 62 2.73 -9.04 0.74
CA VAL A 62 4.17 -8.90 0.47
C VAL A 62 4.40 -8.60 -1.03
N GLU A 63 3.73 -9.31 -1.94
CA GLU A 63 3.81 -9.01 -3.37
C GLU A 63 3.21 -7.64 -3.71
N GLU A 64 2.07 -7.29 -3.09
CA GLU A 64 1.49 -5.94 -3.19
C GLU A 64 2.47 -4.87 -2.73
N SER A 65 3.19 -5.10 -1.63
CA SER A 65 4.15 -4.14 -1.09
C SER A 65 5.25 -3.79 -2.09
N LYS A 66 5.76 -4.77 -2.84
CA LYS A 66 6.77 -4.56 -3.89
C LYS A 66 6.22 -3.68 -5.02
N LEU A 67 4.96 -3.90 -5.40
CA LEU A 67 4.30 -3.07 -6.41
C LEU A 67 4.09 -1.64 -5.91
N CYS A 68 3.62 -1.46 -4.67
CA CYS A 68 3.46 -0.14 -4.06
C CYS A 68 4.79 0.61 -3.93
N GLU A 69 5.87 -0.09 -3.60
CA GLU A 69 7.21 0.48 -3.60
C GLU A 69 7.65 0.92 -4.99
N LYS A 70 7.40 0.09 -6.02
CA LYS A 70 7.67 0.49 -7.41
C LYS A 70 6.85 1.71 -7.82
N VAL A 71 5.57 1.80 -7.46
CA VAL A 71 4.74 3.01 -7.71
C VAL A 71 5.39 4.22 -7.04
N SER A 72 5.82 4.10 -5.79
CA SER A 72 6.49 5.19 -5.08
C SER A 72 7.70 5.71 -5.83
N GLU A 73 8.57 4.83 -6.32
CA GLU A 73 9.76 5.21 -7.07
C GLU A 73 9.42 5.88 -8.42
N LEU A 74 8.42 5.37 -9.14
CA LEU A 74 7.98 5.95 -10.42
C LEU A 74 7.35 7.35 -10.22
N CYS A 75 6.62 7.57 -9.13
CA CYS A 75 5.99 8.85 -8.82
C CYS A 75 6.96 10.00 -8.49
N LYS A 76 8.26 9.71 -8.31
CA LYS A 76 9.30 10.75 -8.15
C LYS A 76 9.56 11.51 -9.46
N SER A 77 9.14 10.95 -10.59
CA SER A 77 9.41 11.41 -11.93
C SER A 77 8.09 11.64 -12.69
N PRO A 78 7.72 12.88 -13.06
CA PRO A 78 6.50 13.17 -13.81
C PRO A 78 6.37 12.36 -15.11
N GLU A 79 7.48 12.11 -15.80
CA GLU A 79 7.53 11.34 -17.04
C GLU A 79 7.18 9.86 -16.87
N LYS A 80 7.25 9.34 -15.65
CA LYS A 80 6.98 7.92 -15.31
C LYS A 80 5.63 7.72 -14.63
N VAL A 81 4.85 8.78 -14.41
CA VAL A 81 3.54 8.72 -13.74
C VAL A 81 2.56 7.78 -14.46
N ASN A 82 2.58 7.76 -15.79
CA ASN A 82 1.72 6.86 -16.56
C ASN A 82 2.07 5.38 -16.32
N GLU A 83 3.35 5.06 -16.14
CA GLU A 83 3.76 3.72 -15.71
C GLU A 83 3.33 3.46 -14.26
N ALA A 84 3.49 4.44 -13.38
CA ALA A 84 3.07 4.35 -11.98
C ALA A 84 1.57 4.01 -11.85
N ARG A 85 0.72 4.67 -12.65
CA ARG A 85 -0.73 4.40 -12.74
C ARG A 85 -1.03 2.96 -13.17
N ARG A 86 -0.30 2.43 -14.16
CA ARG A 86 -0.45 1.03 -14.61
C ARG A 86 -0.06 0.03 -13.52
N ILE A 87 1.08 0.24 -12.86
CA ILE A 87 1.53 -0.62 -11.74
C ILE A 87 0.53 -0.53 -10.58
N CYS A 88 0.02 0.66 -10.26
CA CYS A 88 -0.95 0.87 -9.19
C CYS A 88 -2.23 0.05 -9.42
N GLU A 89 -2.77 0.04 -10.64
CA GLU A 89 -3.93 -0.79 -10.97
C GLU A 89 -3.65 -2.29 -10.83
N VAL A 90 -2.45 -2.75 -11.19
CA VAL A 90 -2.04 -4.15 -10.96
C VAL A 90 -2.00 -4.46 -9.46
N ALA A 91 -1.40 -3.59 -8.64
CA ALA A 91 -1.34 -3.76 -7.18
C ALA A 91 -2.74 -3.89 -6.58
N ARG A 92 -3.67 -3.03 -7.01
CA ARG A 92 -5.06 -3.06 -6.53
C ARG A 92 -5.77 -4.36 -6.88
N ARG A 93 -5.60 -4.88 -8.10
CA ARG A 93 -6.21 -6.16 -8.49
C ARG A 93 -5.66 -7.36 -7.71
N ARG A 94 -4.42 -7.24 -7.21
CA ARG A 94 -3.77 -8.28 -6.39
C ARG A 94 -4.19 -8.22 -4.92
N CYS A 95 -4.53 -7.04 -4.43
CA CYS A 95 -4.96 -6.86 -3.06
C CYS A 95 -6.37 -7.47 -2.84
N PRO A 96 -6.53 -8.48 -1.96
CA PRO A 96 -7.82 -9.12 -1.74
C PRO A 96 -8.86 -8.20 -1.10
N LYS A 97 -8.42 -7.08 -0.51
CA LYS A 97 -9.27 -6.12 0.21
C LYS A 97 -9.39 -4.75 -0.47
N SER A 98 -8.84 -4.57 -1.67
CA SER A 98 -8.87 -3.28 -2.36
C SER A 98 -10.27 -2.83 -2.77
N PHE A 99 -11.21 -3.77 -2.93
CA PHE A 99 -12.60 -3.49 -3.30
C PHE A 99 -13.54 -3.40 -2.11
N SER A 100 -13.09 -3.76 -0.90
CA SER A 100 -13.93 -3.74 0.32
C SER A 100 -14.15 -2.34 0.91
N ILE A 101 -13.44 -1.29 0.47
CA ILE A 101 -13.70 0.11 0.86
C ILE A 101 -14.62 0.80 -0.17
N LYS A 102 -15.64 0.08 -0.64
CA LYS A 102 -16.78 0.65 -1.38
C LYS A 102 -18.08 0.30 -0.65
N ALA A 103 -18.24 0.87 0.53
CA ALA A 103 -19.52 0.96 1.24
C ALA A 103 -19.34 2.01 2.35
N GLY A 104 -19.60 3.27 2.00
CA GLY A 104 -19.53 4.44 2.87
C GLY A 104 -19.97 5.65 2.07
#